data_AF-A0A8W8J2C9-F1
#
_entry.id   AF-A0A8W8J2C9-F1
#
_cell.length_a   1.000
_cell.length_b   1.000
_cell.length_c   1.000
_cell.angle_alpha   90.00
_cell.angle_beta   90.00
_cell.angle_gamma   90.00
#
_symmetry.space_group_name_H-M   'P 1'
#
loop_
_entity.id
_entity.type
_entity.pdbx_description
1 polymer ?
#
loop_
_entity_poly.entity_id
_entity_poly.type
_entity_poly.pdbx_seq_one_letter_code
_entity_poly.pdbx_strand_id
1 'polypeptide(L)'
;KGNSAGRSVFLRYYCPTPLKTSSDSQKNKKKEELPIYEQAENVDNPLRCPVKLYEFYLSKCPESIKNRSDAFYLVPERSCVPDSPVWYSTQNLSTEAMNKMLHRIRLVREIQEAKYHTQPVYATM
;
A
#
# COMPACT_ATOMS: atom_id res chain seq x y z
N LYS A 1 -1.68 -29.49 -25.78
CA LYS A 1 -2.52 -28.61 -24.92
C LYS A 1 -1.61 -28.16 -23.77
N GLY A 2 -1.15 -26.91 -23.80
CA GLY A 2 -0.04 -26.41 -22.98
C GLY A 2 -0.42 -26.28 -21.51
N ASN A 3 0.47 -26.77 -20.66
CA ASN A 3 0.41 -26.68 -19.20
C ASN A 3 0.85 -25.27 -18.78
N SER A 4 -0.09 -24.32 -18.70
CA SER A 4 0.17 -22.99 -18.16
C SER A 4 0.13 -23.07 -16.64
N ALA A 5 1.26 -23.39 -16.01
CA ALA A 5 1.45 -23.14 -14.58
C ALA A 5 1.04 -21.68 -14.31
N GLY A 6 -0.04 -21.49 -13.53
CA GLY A 6 -0.59 -20.16 -13.26
C GLY A 6 0.50 -19.27 -12.68
N ARG A 7 0.80 -18.14 -13.35
CA ARG A 7 1.76 -17.17 -12.83
C ARG A 7 1.19 -16.57 -11.55
N SER A 8 1.74 -16.93 -10.40
CA SER A 8 1.40 -16.28 -9.12
C SER A 8 2.26 -15.04 -8.95
N VAL A 9 1.64 -13.86 -8.96
CA VAL A 9 2.29 -12.56 -8.76
C VAL A 9 2.05 -12.07 -7.33
N PHE A 10 3.09 -11.55 -6.69
CA PHE A 10 3.05 -11.10 -5.30
C PHE A 10 3.66 -9.72 -5.16
N LEU A 11 3.08 -8.90 -4.28
CA LEU A 11 3.69 -7.69 -3.77
C LEU A 11 4.44 -8.02 -2.46
N ARG A 12 5.71 -7.63 -2.36
CA ARG A 12 6.54 -7.84 -1.17
C ARG A 12 6.79 -6.54 -0.44
N TYR A 13 6.55 -6.55 0.87
CA TYR A 13 6.81 -5.42 1.75
C TYR A 13 8.01 -5.74 2.62
N TYR A 14 9.05 -4.91 2.49
CA TYR A 14 10.23 -4.97 3.32
C TYR A 14 10.09 -3.94 4.43
N CYS A 15 10.21 -4.38 5.67
CA CYS A 15 10.28 -3.44 6.79
C CYS A 15 11.54 -2.58 6.61
N PRO A 16 11.44 -1.23 6.60
CA PRO A 16 12.62 -0.38 6.59
C PRO A 16 13.46 -0.73 7.81
N THR A 17 14.75 -1.06 7.58
CA THR A 17 15.68 -1.42 8.64
C THR A 17 15.60 -0.40 9.77
N PRO A 18 15.45 -0.81 11.05
CA PRO A 18 15.38 0.14 12.14
C PRO A 18 16.64 1.02 12.09
N LEU A 19 16.43 2.33 12.00
CA LEU A 19 17.51 3.32 12.14
C LEU A 19 18.20 3.00 13.46
N LYS A 20 19.46 2.57 13.40
CA LYS A 20 20.28 2.39 14.60
C LYS A 20 20.44 3.78 15.24
N THR A 21 19.66 4.06 16.27
CA THR A 21 19.94 5.15 17.19
C THR A 21 21.28 4.83 17.85
N SER A 22 22.25 5.72 17.63
CA SER A 22 23.61 5.59 18.12
C SER A 22 23.67 5.69 19.65
N SER A 23 23.68 4.55 20.34
CA SER A 23 24.45 4.36 21.57
C SER A 23 24.41 2.89 22.02
N ASP A 24 25.61 2.39 22.33
CA ASP A 24 25.95 1.16 23.04
C ASP A 24 26.01 -0.17 22.28
N SER A 25 27.24 -0.47 21.83
CA SER A 25 28.07 -1.57 22.33
C SER A 25 27.44 -2.96 22.55
N GLN A 26 28.02 -3.91 21.80
CA GLN A 26 28.22 -5.34 22.11
C GLN A 26 27.20 -6.38 21.57
N LYS A 27 27.74 -7.17 20.63
CA LYS A 27 27.61 -8.65 20.52
C LYS A 27 26.20 -9.24 20.64
N ASN A 28 25.51 -9.43 19.51
CA ASN A 28 25.21 -10.77 18.99
C ASN A 28 24.69 -10.70 17.55
N LYS A 29 25.34 -11.41 16.62
CA LYS A 29 24.89 -11.58 15.24
C LYS A 29 23.72 -12.56 15.22
N LYS A 30 22.51 -12.10 15.53
CA LYS A 30 21.30 -12.75 15.03
C LYS A 30 20.83 -11.92 13.85
N LYS A 31 21.07 -12.44 12.65
CA LYS A 31 20.42 -12.00 11.42
C LYS A 31 18.95 -12.34 11.59
N GLU A 32 18.22 -11.57 12.39
CA GLU A 32 16.76 -11.60 12.38
C GLU A 32 16.36 -11.24 10.96
N GLU A 33 15.96 -12.24 10.18
CA GLU A 33 15.31 -12.03 8.90
C GLU A 33 14.11 -11.14 9.19
N LEU A 34 14.23 -9.86 8.82
CA LEU A 34 13.16 -8.89 8.99
C LEU A 34 11.90 -9.50 8.36
N PRO A 35 10.74 -9.42 9.04
CA PRO A 35 9.52 -10.01 8.52
C PRO A 35 9.21 -9.44 7.13
N ILE A 36 9.16 -10.32 6.13
CA ILE A 36 8.74 -10.00 4.77
C ILE A 36 7.26 -10.32 4.69
N TYR A 37 6.44 -9.32 4.40
CA TYR A 37 5.01 -9.53 4.17
C TYR A 37 4.78 -9.70 2.66
N GLU A 38 4.01 -10.72 2.29
CA GLU A 38 3.65 -10.99 0.89
C GLU A 38 2.15 -10.87 0.71
N GLN A 39 1.73 -10.27 -0.41
CA GLN A 39 0.33 -10.14 -0.78
C GLN A 39 0.12 -10.59 -2.22
N ALA A 40 -0.70 -11.62 -2.41
CA ALA A 40 -0.98 -12.21 -3.70
C ALA A 40 -1.87 -11.33 -4.58
N GLU A 41 -1.78 -11.53 -5.89
CA GLU A 41 -2.73 -10.99 -6.86
C GLU A 41 -4.15 -11.49 -6.56
N ASN A 42 -5.14 -10.58 -6.56
CA ASN A 42 -6.54 -10.94 -6.49
C ASN A 42 -7.08 -11.09 -7.92
N VAL A 43 -7.14 -12.34 -8.39
CA VAL A 43 -7.65 -12.67 -9.74
C VAL A 43 -9.17 -12.54 -9.85
N ASP A 44 -9.90 -12.67 -8.74
CA ASP A 44 -11.37 -12.63 -8.71
C ASP A 44 -11.91 -11.21 -8.92
N ASN A 45 -11.19 -10.20 -8.42
CA ASN A 45 -11.56 -8.81 -8.59
C ASN A 45 -10.34 -7.93 -8.96
N PRO A 46 -10.06 -7.77 -10.27
CA PRO A 46 -8.93 -6.96 -10.74
C PRO A 46 -8.97 -5.50 -10.26
N LEU A 47 -10.15 -4.92 -10.05
CA LEU A 47 -10.31 -3.54 -9.55
C LEU A 47 -10.04 -3.38 -8.05
N ARG A 48 -9.92 -4.49 -7.33
CA ARG A 48 -9.52 -4.54 -5.92
C ARG A 48 -8.21 -5.30 -5.74
N CYS A 49 -7.51 -5.59 -6.83
CA CYS A 49 -6.28 -6.33 -6.79
C CYS A 49 -5.11 -5.45 -6.32
N PRO A 50 -4.45 -5.78 -5.20
CA PRO A 50 -3.37 -4.96 -4.67
C PRO A 50 -2.18 -4.86 -5.62
N VAL A 51 -1.83 -5.94 -6.32
CA VAL A 51 -0.74 -5.95 -7.31
C VAL A 51 -1.04 -4.94 -8.43
N LYS A 52 -2.23 -5.02 -9.04
CA LYS A 52 -2.68 -4.09 -10.09
C LYS A 52 -2.79 -2.64 -9.63
N LEU A 53 -3.29 -2.41 -8.42
CA LEU A 53 -3.36 -1.06 -7.85
C LEU A 53 -1.95 -0.48 -7.66
N TYR A 54 -0.99 -1.30 -7.23
CA TYR A 54 0.40 -0.86 -7.07
C TYR A 54 1.10 -0.62 -8.43
N GLU A 55 0.91 -1.51 -9.40
CA GLU A 55 1.37 -1.31 -10.79
C GLU A 55 0.82 0.01 -11.37
N PHE A 56 -0.47 0.27 -11.17
CA PHE A 56 -1.11 1.49 -11.60
C PHE A 56 -0.52 2.73 -10.90
N TYR A 57 -0.31 2.67 -9.59
CA TYR A 57 0.36 3.73 -8.84
C TYR A 57 1.74 4.06 -9.44
N LEU A 58 2.58 3.04 -9.66
CA LEU A 58 3.91 3.22 -10.27
C LEU A 58 3.85 3.80 -11.68
N SER A 59 2.82 3.46 -12.47
CA SER A 59 2.62 4.01 -13.81
C SER A 59 2.36 5.51 -13.81
N LYS A 60 1.83 6.06 -12.71
CA LYS A 60 1.50 7.48 -12.53
C LYS A 60 2.56 8.24 -11.73
N CYS A 61 3.61 7.56 -11.24
CA CYS A 61 4.74 8.20 -10.59
C CYS A 61 5.71 8.80 -11.63
N PRO A 62 6.37 9.92 -11.31
CA PRO A 62 7.45 10.45 -12.14
C PRO A 62 8.59 9.44 -12.29
N GLU A 63 9.21 9.38 -13.48
CA GLU A 63 10.31 8.45 -13.78
C GLU A 63 11.48 8.57 -12.79
N SER A 64 11.77 9.79 -12.34
CA SER A 64 12.85 10.10 -11.41
C SER A 64 12.72 9.44 -10.03
N ILE A 65 11.52 9.00 -9.65
CA ILE A 65 11.24 8.38 -8.35
C ILE A 65 11.16 6.84 -8.42
N LYS A 66 11.02 6.25 -9.61
CA LYS A 66 10.88 4.78 -9.75
C LYS A 66 12.08 3.99 -9.18
N ASN A 67 13.26 4.62 -9.12
CA ASN A 67 14.48 4.02 -8.58
C ASN A 67 14.73 4.37 -7.10
N ARG A 68 13.87 5.19 -6.49
CA ARG A 68 14.02 5.66 -5.11
C ARG A 68 13.20 4.76 -4.18
N SER A 69 13.86 4.14 -3.19
CA SER A 69 13.21 3.25 -2.20
C SER A 69 13.06 3.89 -0.81
N ASP A 70 13.36 5.18 -0.69
CA ASP A 70 13.35 5.97 0.55
C ASP A 70 11.98 6.55 0.91
N ALA A 71 11.03 6.55 -0.04
CA ALA A 71 9.72 7.17 0.09
C ALA A 71 8.62 6.20 -0.34
N PHE A 72 7.69 5.94 0.57
CA PHE A 72 6.60 5.00 0.32
C PHE A 72 5.41 5.63 -0.44
N TYR A 73 5.08 6.88 -0.13
CA TYR A 73 3.98 7.62 -0.78
C TYR A 73 4.42 9.01 -1.24
N LEU A 74 3.91 9.43 -2.41
CA LEU A 74 4.17 10.73 -3.01
C LEU A 74 2.98 11.67 -2.87
N VAL A 75 3.26 12.98 -2.83
CA VAL A 75 2.20 14.00 -2.79
C VAL A 75 1.49 14.04 -4.15
N PRO A 76 0.15 13.92 -4.20
CA PRO A 76 -0.62 14.09 -5.43
C PRO A 76 -0.48 15.50 -6.02
N GLU A 77 -0.38 15.60 -7.34
CA GLU A 77 -0.36 16.88 -8.05
C GLU A 77 -1.74 17.53 -8.05
N ARG A 78 -1.79 18.86 -7.89
CA ARG A 78 -3.07 19.61 -7.84
C ARG A 78 -3.83 19.58 -9.16
N SER A 79 -3.11 19.39 -10.26
CA SER A 79 -3.64 19.37 -11.63
C SER A 79 -3.82 17.95 -12.18
N CYS A 80 -3.72 16.90 -11.36
CA CYS A 80 -3.88 15.53 -11.86
C CYS A 80 -5.30 15.34 -12.41
N VAL A 81 -5.37 14.85 -13.65
CA VAL A 81 -6.62 14.48 -14.33
C VAL A 81 -6.54 13.02 -14.78
N PRO A 82 -7.69 12.33 -15.01
CA PRO A 82 -7.70 10.92 -15.36
C PRO A 82 -6.78 10.54 -16.53
N ASP A 83 -6.71 11.39 -17.55
CA ASP A 83 -5.92 11.16 -18.76
C ASP A 83 -4.43 11.54 -18.61
N SER A 84 -4.04 12.15 -17.49
CA SER A 84 -2.66 12.58 -17.28
C SER A 84 -1.72 11.37 -17.15
N PRO A 85 -0.53 11.40 -17.77
CA PRO A 85 0.48 10.36 -17.60
C PRO A 85 1.09 10.36 -16.19
N VAL A 86 1.07 11.49 -15.47
CA VAL A 86 1.65 11.65 -14.13
C VAL A 86 0.63 12.26 -13.18
N TRP A 87 0.44 11.64 -12.03
CA TRP A 87 -0.51 12.11 -10.99
C TRP A 87 0.17 12.54 -9.69
N TYR A 88 1.43 12.17 -9.51
CA TYR A 88 2.17 12.40 -8.26
C TYR A 88 3.39 13.26 -8.52
N SER A 89 3.72 14.10 -7.54
CA SER A 89 4.95 14.88 -7.52
C SER A 89 6.15 14.03 -7.07
N THR A 90 7.35 14.58 -7.14
CA THR A 90 8.56 13.96 -6.59
C THR A 90 8.71 14.13 -5.07
N GLN A 91 7.77 14.83 -4.43
CA GLN A 91 7.79 15.13 -3.00
C GLN A 91 7.20 13.99 -2.18
N ASN A 92 7.83 13.72 -1.03
CA ASN A 92 7.38 12.69 -0.10
C ASN A 92 6.11 13.17 0.60
N LEU A 93 5.12 12.29 0.74
CA LEU A 93 3.95 12.55 1.55
C LEU A 93 4.37 12.68 3.02
N SER A 94 4.00 13.77 3.67
CA SER A 94 4.32 13.97 5.09
C SER A 94 3.58 12.95 5.97
N THR A 95 4.19 12.59 7.10
CA THR A 95 3.58 11.70 8.10
C THR A 95 2.23 12.21 8.58
N GLU A 96 2.08 13.53 8.74
CA GLU A 96 0.82 14.17 9.11
C GLU A 96 -0.28 13.93 8.06
N ALA A 97 0.03 14.15 6.78
CA ALA A 97 -0.92 13.92 5.69
C ALA A 97 -1.30 12.44 5.59
N MET A 98 -0.35 11.54 5.78
CA MET A 98 -0.57 10.09 5.82
C MET A 98 -1.50 9.70 6.99
N ASN A 99 -1.22 10.20 8.20
CA ASN A 99 -2.04 9.96 9.38
C ASN A 99 -3.47 10.44 9.16
N LYS A 100 -3.65 11.63 8.57
CA LYS A 100 -4.97 12.17 8.24
C LYS A 100 -5.72 11.27 7.24
N MET A 101 -5.05 10.74 6.23
CA MET A 101 -5.64 9.81 5.27
C MET A 101 -6.06 8.50 5.95
N LEU A 102 -5.19 7.91 6.77
CA LEU A 102 -5.50 6.68 7.50
C LEU A 102 -6.66 6.87 8.48
N HIS A 103 -6.73 8.00 9.16
CA HIS A 103 -7.86 8.35 10.03
C HIS A 103 -9.17 8.40 9.24
N ARG A 104 -9.18 9.05 8.07
CA ARG A 104 -10.38 9.10 7.21
C ARG A 104 -10.82 7.72 6.75
N ILE A 105 -9.89 6.87 6.32
CA ILE A 105 -10.19 5.49 5.91
C ILE A 105 -10.76 4.69 7.09
N ARG A 106 -10.13 4.81 8.26
CA ARG A 106 -10.59 4.15 9.49
C ARG A 106 -11.99 4.59 9.88
N LEU A 107 -12.27 5.88 9.91
CA LEU A 107 -13.61 6.40 10.22
C LEU A 107 -14.67 5.89 9.25
N VAL A 108 -14.38 5.87 7.95
CA VAL A 108 -15.31 5.33 6.95
C VAL A 108 -15.58 3.84 7.19
N ARG A 109 -14.54 3.06 7.50
CA ARG A 109 -14.67 1.65 7.85
C ARG A 109 -15.52 1.47 9.10
N GLU A 110 -15.23 2.19 10.18
CA GLU A 110 -15.99 2.11 11.45
C GLU A 110 -17.47 2.46 11.23
N ILE A 111 -17.76 3.49 10.44
CA ILE A 111 -19.15 3.84 10.07
C ILE A 111 -19.81 2.75 9.22
N GLN A 112 -19.10 2.20 8.24
CA GLN A 112 -19.63 1.11 7.41
C GLN A 112 -19.92 -0.13 8.26
N GLU A 113 -18.97 -0.55 9.09
CA GLU A 113 -19.12 -1.66 10.02
C GLU A 113 -20.29 -1.42 10.98
N ALA A 114 -20.41 -0.22 11.57
CA ALA A 114 -21.55 0.15 12.39
C ALA A 114 -22.88 0.09 11.61
N LYS A 115 -22.93 0.54 10.36
CA LYS A 115 -24.13 0.44 9.51
C LYS A 115 -24.50 -1.02 9.22
N TYR A 116 -23.53 -1.87 8.90
CA TYR A 116 -23.78 -3.29 8.68
C TYR A 116 -24.17 -4.01 9.97
N HIS A 117 -23.64 -3.59 11.13
CA HIS A 117 -23.98 -4.15 12.43
C HIS A 117 -25.32 -3.64 12.98
N THR A 118 -25.72 -2.43 12.59
CA THR A 118 -27.02 -1.79 12.93
C THR A 118 -28.09 -2.10 11.87
N GLN A 119 -27.88 -3.09 11.01
CA GLN A 119 -28.95 -3.72 10.23
C GLN A 119 -29.45 -4.96 10.99
N PRO A 120 -30.25 -4.83 12.07
CA PRO A 120 -30.99 -5.97 12.59
C PRO A 120 -32.08 -6.31 11.56
N VAL A 121 -32.07 -7.54 11.06
CA VAL A 121 -33.24 -8.39 10.81
C VAL A 121 -34.59 -7.65 10.58
N TYR A 122 -34.74 -6.91 9.48
CA TYR A 122 -36.08 -6.48 8.99
C TYR A 122 -36.44 -7.12 7.64
N ALA A 123 -35.73 -8.17 7.22
CA ALA A 123 -35.99 -8.90 5.97
C ALA A 123 -36.63 -10.30 6.19
N THR A 124 -37.20 -10.55 7.37
CA THR A 124 -38.04 -11.73 7.65
C THR A 124 -39.21 -11.34 8.53
N MET A 125 -40.22 -10.71 7.93
CA MET A 125 -41.63 -10.73 8.36
C MET A 125 -42.45 -10.81 7.08
#